data_AF-A0A4U1FD09-F1
#
_entry.id   AF-A0A4U1FD09-F1
#
_cell.length_a   1.000
_cell.length_b   1.000
_cell.length_c   1.000
_cell.angle_alpha   90.00
_cell.angle_beta   90.00
_cell.angle_gamma   90.00
#
_symmetry.space_group_name_H-M   'P 1'
#
loop_
_entity.id
_entity.type
_entity.pdbx_description
1 polymer ?
#
loop_
_entity_poly.entity_id
_entity_poly.type
_entity_poly.pdbx_seq_one_letter_code
_entity_poly.pdbx_strand_id
1 'polypeptide(L)'
;MKKERSRKKDSVDGELEALMENGEGLSDKNQTSKKPKTAEADASSELAKESKEVFRKEMSQFIVQCLNPYWKTDCKVGRITTTEDFKHLARKLTHGVMNKELKYCKDPKDLECNEDVRHKTKEDIKKYMQKFGAVYKPKRDTELE
;
A
#
# COMPACT_ATOMS: atom_id res chain seq x y z
N MET A 1 -22.11 36.87 24.14
CA MET A 1 -21.78 35.46 24.42
C MET A 1 -21.78 34.67 23.12
N LYS A 2 -20.73 33.87 22.92
CA LYS A 2 -20.62 32.70 22.03
C LYS A 2 -20.69 32.94 20.51
N LYS A 3 -19.49 33.05 19.92
CA LYS A 3 -19.16 32.94 18.50
C LYS A 3 -19.25 31.45 18.10
N GLU A 4 -20.28 31.06 17.35
CA GLU A 4 -20.34 29.73 16.73
C GLU A 4 -19.44 29.70 15.49
N ARG A 5 -18.37 28.90 15.57
CA ARG A 5 -17.51 28.57 14.44
C ARG A 5 -18.11 27.37 13.72
N SER A 6 -18.74 27.60 12.57
CA SER A 6 -19.06 26.54 11.61
C SER A 6 -17.77 25.85 11.18
N ARG A 7 -17.58 24.60 11.61
CA ARG A 7 -16.52 23.71 11.10
C ARG A 7 -16.96 23.20 9.74
N LYS A 8 -16.31 23.69 8.69
CA LYS A 8 -16.45 23.16 7.33
C LYS A 8 -15.80 21.77 7.30
N LYS A 9 -16.60 20.80 6.85
CA LYS A 9 -16.25 19.38 6.72
C LYS A 9 -15.65 19.22 5.33
N ASP A 10 -14.34 19.32 5.22
CA ASP A 10 -13.64 19.03 3.97
C ASP A 10 -13.49 17.50 3.86
N SER A 11 -14.38 16.90 3.07
CA SER A 11 -14.28 15.51 2.60
C SER A 11 -13.19 15.47 1.54
N VAL A 12 -11.98 15.08 1.94
CA VAL A 12 -10.84 14.86 1.05
C VAL A 12 -10.80 13.37 0.71
N ASP A 13 -11.86 12.89 0.06
CA ASP A 13 -12.02 11.47 -0.26
C ASP A 13 -11.91 11.21 -1.78
N GLY A 14 -12.07 12.23 -2.64
CA GLY A 14 -12.14 12.03 -4.10
C GLY A 14 -10.85 12.24 -4.90
N GLU A 15 -9.93 13.11 -4.47
CA GLU A 15 -8.78 13.48 -5.31
C GLU A 15 -7.57 12.53 -5.20
N LEU A 16 -7.53 11.66 -4.18
CA LEU A 16 -6.37 10.79 -3.96
C LEU A 16 -6.44 9.47 -4.75
N GLU A 17 -7.64 8.99 -5.10
CA GLU A 17 -7.84 7.77 -5.90
C GLU A 17 -7.36 7.94 -7.35
N ALA A 18 -7.62 9.10 -7.97
CA ALA A 18 -7.28 9.36 -9.38
C ALA A 18 -5.77 9.40 -9.68
N LEU A 19 -4.91 9.55 -8.67
CA LEU A 19 -3.45 9.66 -8.87
C LEU A 19 -2.72 8.30 -8.85
N MET A 20 -3.42 7.20 -8.56
CA MET A 20 -2.81 5.86 -8.58
C MET A 20 -3.11 5.07 -9.88
N GLU A 21 -3.85 5.66 -10.81
CA GLU A 21 -4.23 5.02 -12.09
C GLU A 21 -3.15 5.11 -13.18
N ASN A 22 -2.15 5.99 -13.03
CA ASN A 22 -1.08 6.14 -14.04
C ASN A 22 0.08 5.17 -13.76
N GLY A 23 -0.13 3.92 -14.16
CA GLY A 23 0.89 2.86 -14.26
C GLY A 23 1.21 2.51 -15.71
N GLU A 24 1.63 3.48 -16.52
CA GLU A 24 2.20 3.21 -17.85
C GLU A 24 3.72 3.44 -17.86
N GLY A 25 4.45 2.38 -18.20
CA GLY A 25 5.89 2.38 -18.41
C GLY A 25 6.29 1.16 -19.25
N LEU A 26 6.23 1.33 -20.57
CA LEU A 26 6.55 0.38 -21.64
C LEU A 26 8.06 0.06 -21.76
N SER A 27 8.40 -1.14 -22.25
CA SER A 27 9.49 -1.50 -23.20
C SER A 27 9.89 -2.99 -23.01
N ASP A 28 10.18 -3.83 -24.00
CA ASP A 28 10.06 -3.78 -25.46
C ASP A 28 10.12 -5.23 -26.02
N LYS A 29 9.70 -5.42 -27.26
CA LYS A 29 9.58 -6.73 -27.95
C LYS A 29 10.94 -7.22 -28.45
N ASN A 30 11.23 -8.52 -28.32
CA ASN A 30 12.06 -9.19 -29.33
C ASN A 30 11.67 -10.67 -29.54
N GLN A 31 11.36 -11.00 -30.80
CA GLN A 31 11.04 -12.32 -31.35
C GLN A 31 12.25 -13.27 -31.16
N THR A 32 12.18 -14.61 -31.12
CA THR A 32 11.73 -15.54 -32.17
C THR A 32 11.57 -16.99 -31.64
N SER A 33 10.69 -17.76 -32.30
CA SER A 33 10.82 -19.20 -32.64
C SER A 33 10.40 -20.35 -31.67
N LYS A 34 9.24 -20.94 -31.99
CA LYS A 34 8.89 -22.39 -32.10
C LYS A 34 8.58 -23.21 -30.82
N LYS A 35 7.29 -23.56 -30.61
CA LYS A 35 6.58 -24.84 -30.97
C LYS A 35 5.33 -25.06 -30.08
N PRO A 36 4.18 -25.56 -30.58
CA PRO A 36 2.94 -25.62 -29.80
C PRO A 36 2.74 -26.97 -29.08
N LYS A 37 2.37 -26.91 -27.80
CA LYS A 37 1.47 -27.81 -27.03
C LYS A 37 1.70 -27.53 -25.54
N THR A 38 0.76 -26.87 -24.87
CA THR A 38 0.01 -27.31 -23.68
C THR A 38 -0.85 -26.12 -23.23
N ALA A 39 -2.16 -26.24 -23.39
CA ALA A 39 -3.13 -25.18 -23.11
C ALA A 39 -3.68 -25.30 -21.68
N GLU A 40 -2.84 -25.12 -20.66
CA GLU A 40 -3.27 -24.97 -19.25
C GLU A 40 -2.39 -24.03 -18.42
N ALA A 41 -1.28 -23.51 -18.97
CA ALA A 41 -0.37 -22.62 -18.24
C ALA A 41 -0.76 -21.14 -18.28
N ASP A 42 -1.65 -20.74 -19.20
CA ASP A 42 -1.96 -19.32 -19.45
C ASP A 42 -2.92 -18.74 -18.39
N ALA A 43 -3.90 -19.52 -17.95
CA ALA A 43 -4.86 -19.11 -16.91
C ALA A 43 -4.22 -18.94 -15.52
N SER A 44 -3.22 -19.77 -15.17
CA SER A 44 -2.56 -19.67 -13.87
C SER A 44 -1.64 -18.44 -13.77
N SER A 45 -1.09 -17.97 -14.90
CA SER A 45 -0.23 -16.78 -14.94
C SER A 45 -1.02 -15.47 -14.88
N GLU A 46 -2.20 -15.41 -15.50
CA GLU A 46 -3.10 -14.25 -15.47
C GLU A 46 -3.72 -14.09 -14.08
N LEU A 47 -4.23 -15.17 -13.48
CA LEU A 47 -4.79 -15.14 -12.11
C LEU A 47 -3.74 -14.71 -11.08
N ALA A 48 -2.47 -15.09 -11.26
CA ALA A 48 -1.38 -14.68 -10.39
C ALA A 48 -1.03 -13.18 -10.51
N LYS A 49 -1.21 -12.58 -11.70
CA LYS A 49 -1.05 -11.13 -11.90
C LYS A 49 -2.24 -10.38 -11.30
N GLU A 50 -3.45 -10.89 -11.50
CA GLU A 50 -4.68 -10.29 -11.00
C GLU A 50 -4.74 -10.29 -9.47
N SER A 51 -4.42 -11.43 -8.83
CA SER A 51 -4.38 -11.53 -7.36
C SER A 51 -3.36 -10.55 -6.74
N LYS A 52 -2.17 -10.40 -7.33
CA LYS A 52 -1.17 -9.42 -6.88
C LYS A 52 -1.67 -7.99 -7.04
N GLU A 53 -2.39 -7.67 -8.11
CA GLU A 53 -2.94 -6.34 -8.31
C GLU A 53 -4.07 -6.05 -7.32
N VAL A 54 -4.99 -6.99 -7.13
CA VAL A 54 -6.10 -6.90 -6.16
C VAL A 54 -5.55 -6.73 -4.76
N PHE A 55 -4.61 -7.59 -4.33
CA PHE A 55 -3.95 -7.46 -3.03
C PHE A 55 -3.29 -6.10 -2.86
N ARG A 56 -2.58 -5.61 -3.89
CA ARG A 56 -1.94 -4.29 -3.83
C ARG A 56 -2.96 -3.18 -3.63
N LYS A 57 -4.08 -3.18 -4.37
CA LYS A 57 -5.15 -2.18 -4.26
C LYS A 57 -5.80 -2.22 -2.87
N GLU A 58 -6.26 -3.39 -2.44
CA GLU A 58 -6.92 -3.60 -1.14
C GLU A 58 -5.99 -3.24 0.03
N MET A 59 -4.73 -3.70 -0.02
CA MET A 59 -3.76 -3.44 1.02
C MET A 59 -3.37 -1.95 1.07
N SER A 60 -3.18 -1.31 -0.08
CA SER A 60 -2.91 0.12 -0.16
C SER A 60 -4.03 0.94 0.49
N GLN A 61 -5.29 0.65 0.16
CA GLN A 61 -6.44 1.30 0.76
C GLN A 61 -6.49 1.10 2.28
N PHE A 62 -6.24 -0.13 2.74
CA PHE A 62 -6.21 -0.45 4.17
C PHE A 62 -5.07 0.28 4.91
N ILE A 63 -3.89 0.36 4.31
CA ILE A 63 -2.73 1.06 4.86
C ILE A 63 -3.02 2.57 4.94
N VAL A 64 -3.60 3.17 3.90
CA VAL A 64 -4.02 4.58 3.91
C VAL A 64 -4.97 4.85 5.08
N GLN A 65 -5.96 3.97 5.31
CA GLN A 65 -6.87 4.07 6.46
C GLN A 65 -6.11 3.96 7.80
N CYS A 66 -5.12 3.09 7.90
CA CYS A 66 -4.28 2.95 9.09
C CYS A 66 -3.35 4.16 9.31
N LEU A 67 -2.95 4.85 8.24
CA LEU A 67 -2.06 6.02 8.28
C LEU A 67 -2.82 7.33 8.57
N ASN A 68 -4.10 7.42 8.22
CA ASN A 68 -4.93 8.62 8.43
C ASN A 68 -4.86 9.22 9.85
N PRO A 69 -4.88 8.43 10.95
CA PRO A 69 -4.70 8.96 12.30
C PRO A 69 -3.36 9.65 12.54
N TYR A 70 -2.30 9.20 11.86
CA TYR A 70 -0.95 9.76 11.95
C TYR A 70 -0.79 11.04 11.14
N TRP A 71 -1.67 11.28 10.17
CA TRP A 71 -1.68 12.52 9.40
C TRP A 71 -2.42 13.66 10.11
N LYS A 72 -3.18 13.36 11.18
CA LYS A 72 -3.85 14.39 11.98
C LYS A 72 -2.85 15.25 12.75
N THR A 73 -3.17 16.54 12.85
CA THR A 73 -2.32 17.52 13.56
C THR A 73 -2.27 17.30 15.08
N ASP A 74 -3.27 16.61 15.63
CA ASP A 74 -3.35 16.20 17.03
C ASP A 74 -2.53 14.93 17.34
N CYS A 75 -1.96 14.29 16.31
CA CYS A 75 -1.19 13.07 16.52
C CYS A 75 0.13 13.37 17.25
N LYS A 76 0.35 12.67 18.36
CA LYS A 76 1.49 12.87 19.27
C LYS A 76 2.66 11.95 18.97
N VAL A 77 2.48 10.94 18.11
CA VAL A 77 3.50 9.93 17.81
C VAL A 77 3.50 9.63 16.31
N GLY A 78 4.65 9.67 15.66
CA GLY A 78 4.80 9.36 14.24
C GLY A 78 4.00 10.29 13.34
N ARG A 79 3.77 11.54 13.75
CA ARG A 79 2.95 12.48 12.97
C ARG A 79 3.55 12.71 11.60
N ILE A 80 2.77 12.48 10.55
CA ILE A 80 3.16 12.72 9.16
C ILE A 80 2.83 14.18 8.83
N THR A 81 3.82 14.94 8.36
CA THR A 81 3.67 16.38 8.09
C THR A 81 3.43 16.70 6.62
N THR A 82 3.94 15.88 5.70
CA THR A 82 3.85 16.12 4.26
C THR A 82 3.01 15.05 3.56
N THR A 83 2.36 15.44 2.47
CA THR A 83 1.65 14.51 1.58
C THR A 83 2.61 13.56 0.88
N GLU A 84 3.84 14.00 0.60
CA GLU A 84 4.89 13.19 -0.02
C GLU A 84 5.29 12.03 0.89
N ASP A 85 5.54 12.32 2.18
CA ASP A 85 5.84 11.28 3.18
C ASP A 85 4.68 10.31 3.33
N PHE A 86 3.44 10.80 3.36
CA PHE A 86 2.25 9.95 3.45
C PHE A 86 2.17 8.99 2.26
N LYS A 87 2.30 9.50 1.03
CA LYS A 87 2.29 8.70 -0.19
C LYS A 87 3.45 7.71 -0.24
N HIS A 88 4.65 8.16 0.12
CA HIS A 88 5.83 7.30 0.16
C HIS A 88 5.64 6.16 1.16
N LEU A 89 5.11 6.47 2.34
CA LEU A 89 4.92 5.52 3.43
C LEU A 89 3.83 4.49 3.09
N ALA A 90 2.70 4.94 2.53
CA ALA A 90 1.66 4.05 2.03
C ALA A 90 2.21 3.08 0.98
N ARG A 91 2.96 3.58 -0.01
CA ARG A 91 3.60 2.75 -1.05
C ARG A 91 4.62 1.78 -0.46
N LYS A 92 5.50 2.27 0.42
CA LYS A 92 6.56 1.49 1.07
C LYS A 92 6.00 0.35 1.91
N LEU A 93 4.97 0.62 2.71
CA LEU A 93 4.31 -0.39 3.53
C LEU A 93 3.57 -1.41 2.67
N THR A 94 2.85 -0.96 1.62
CA THR A 94 2.16 -1.87 0.70
C THR A 94 3.14 -2.83 0.04
N HIS A 95 4.28 -2.32 -0.41
CA HIS A 95 5.35 -3.13 -0.99
C HIS A 95 5.96 -4.10 0.04
N GLY A 96 6.23 -3.62 1.26
CA GLY A 96 6.80 -4.44 2.33
C GLY A 96 5.90 -5.61 2.73
N VAL A 97 4.60 -5.36 2.89
CA VAL A 97 3.60 -6.39 3.21
C VAL A 97 3.47 -7.38 2.05
N MET A 98 3.32 -6.90 0.82
CA MET A 98 3.29 -7.75 -0.38
C MET A 98 4.51 -8.66 -0.46
N ASN A 99 5.71 -8.12 -0.26
CA ASN A 99 6.94 -8.90 -0.36
C ASN A 99 7.08 -9.92 0.78
N LYS A 100 6.57 -9.60 1.99
CA LYS A 100 6.46 -10.57 3.09
C LYS A 100 5.51 -11.70 2.72
N GLU A 101 4.30 -11.39 2.26
CA GLU A 101 3.33 -12.42 1.87
C GLU A 101 3.90 -13.32 0.76
N LEU A 102 4.55 -12.75 -0.27
CA LEU A 102 5.20 -13.52 -1.33
C LEU A 102 6.34 -14.43 -0.85
N LYS A 103 6.95 -14.18 0.32
CA LYS A 103 7.94 -15.10 0.91
C LYS A 103 7.28 -16.34 1.53
N TYR A 104 6.07 -16.21 2.06
CA TYR A 104 5.36 -17.31 2.73
C TYR A 104 4.34 -18.00 1.81
N CYS A 105 3.83 -17.28 0.81
CA CYS A 105 2.84 -17.74 -0.13
C CYS A 105 3.53 -18.44 -1.31
N LYS A 106 3.52 -19.78 -1.31
CA LYS A 106 4.11 -20.60 -2.40
C LYS A 106 3.27 -20.56 -3.67
N ASP A 107 1.96 -20.34 -3.52
CA ASP A 107 1.00 -20.27 -4.59
C ASP A 107 0.42 -18.85 -4.71
N PRO A 108 0.48 -18.21 -5.89
CA PRO A 108 0.00 -16.85 -6.08
C PRO A 108 -1.53 -16.71 -5.97
N LYS A 109 -2.26 -17.83 -5.82
CA LYS A 109 -3.71 -17.86 -5.62
C LYS A 109 -4.11 -17.70 -4.15
N ASP A 110 -3.21 -18.01 -3.22
CA ASP A 110 -3.43 -17.86 -1.78
C ASP A 110 -3.07 -16.44 -1.29
N LEU A 111 -2.59 -15.57 -2.19
CA LEU A 111 -2.26 -14.19 -1.87
C LEU A 111 -3.55 -13.37 -1.74
N GLU A 112 -3.99 -13.15 -0.50
CA GLU A 112 -5.21 -12.42 -0.18
C GLU A 112 -5.01 -11.45 0.98
N CYS A 113 -5.67 -10.29 0.90
CA CYS A 113 -5.74 -9.30 1.98
C CYS A 113 -6.72 -9.77 3.07
N ASN A 114 -6.40 -10.88 3.72
CA ASN A 114 -7.25 -11.46 4.77
C ASN A 114 -7.15 -10.66 6.09
N GLU A 115 -7.96 -11.06 7.08
CA GLU A 115 -7.98 -10.40 8.39
C GLU A 115 -6.66 -10.53 9.15
N ASP A 116 -5.97 -11.67 9.06
CA ASP A 116 -4.65 -11.86 9.67
C ASP A 116 -3.61 -10.90 9.11
N VAL A 117 -3.51 -10.78 7.78
CA VAL A 117 -2.60 -9.87 7.09
C VAL A 117 -2.95 -8.42 7.46
N ARG A 118 -4.23 -8.07 7.51
CA ARG A 118 -4.68 -6.74 7.95
C ARG A 118 -4.32 -6.45 9.40
N HIS A 119 -4.54 -7.40 10.32
CA HIS A 119 -4.21 -7.25 11.73
C HIS A 119 -2.70 -7.09 11.92
N LYS A 120 -1.91 -7.96 11.27
CA LYS A 120 -0.44 -7.92 11.25
C LYS A 120 0.08 -6.60 10.71
N THR A 121 -0.48 -6.15 9.58
CA THR A 121 -0.10 -4.88 8.94
C THR A 121 -0.40 -3.70 9.85
N LYS A 122 -1.56 -3.67 10.50
CA LYS A 122 -1.94 -2.59 11.43
C LYS A 122 -1.00 -2.53 12.64
N GLU A 123 -0.67 -3.69 13.21
CA GLU A 123 0.32 -3.84 14.28
C GLU A 123 1.71 -3.35 13.84
N ASP A 124 2.17 -3.77 12.66
CA ASP A 124 3.47 -3.40 12.08
C ASP A 124 3.56 -1.89 11.84
N ILE A 125 2.51 -1.27 11.29
CA ILE A 125 2.43 0.19 11.10
C ILE A 125 2.51 0.89 12.44
N LYS A 126 1.74 0.45 13.43
CA LYS A 126 1.73 1.06 14.77
C LYS A 126 3.12 0.99 15.41
N LYS A 127 3.75 -0.19 15.40
CA LYS A 127 5.12 -0.40 15.91
C LYS A 127 6.13 0.46 15.14
N TYR A 128 5.97 0.58 13.82
CA TYR A 128 6.84 1.41 12.99
C TYR A 128 6.70 2.89 13.33
N MET A 129 5.49 3.44 13.41
CA MET A 129 5.26 4.86 13.76
C MET A 129 5.76 5.21 15.16
N GLN A 130 5.66 4.28 16.11
CA GLN A 130 6.19 4.45 17.46
C GLN A 130 7.71 4.67 17.50
N LYS A 131 8.47 4.22 16.49
CA LYS A 131 9.92 4.42 16.43
C LYS A 131 10.33 5.87 16.14
N PHE A 132 9.43 6.69 15.60
CA PHE A 132 9.77 8.04 15.13
C PHE A 132 9.53 9.15 16.18
N GLY A 133 9.11 8.80 17.40
CA GLY A 133 8.81 9.79 18.44
C GLY A 133 7.63 10.67 18.00
N ALA A 134 7.69 11.99 18.17
CA ALA A 134 6.55 12.87 17.91
C ALA A 134 6.20 13.06 16.43
N VAL A 135 7.19 13.07 15.54
CA VAL A 135 7.03 13.39 14.12
C VAL A 135 7.75 12.33 13.29
N TYR A 136 7.08 11.81 12.26
CA TYR A 136 7.67 10.91 11.30
C TYR A 136 8.81 11.60 10.55
N LYS A 137 10.01 11.01 10.60
CA LYS A 137 11.16 11.47 9.84
C LYS A 137 11.67 10.30 8.99
N PRO A 138 11.47 10.31 7.67
CA PRO A 138 11.98 9.24 6.83
C PRO A 138 13.51 9.17 6.96
N LYS A 139 14.01 8.06 7.48
CA LYS A 139 15.41 7.69 7.25
C LYS A 139 15.47 7.19 5.80
N ARG A 140 16.23 7.87 4.96
CA ARG A 140 16.41 7.49 3.54
C ARG A 140 16.95 6.05 3.35
N ASP A 141 17.35 5.38 4.44
CA ASP A 141 18.01 4.07 4.46
C ASP A 141 17.31 2.96 5.26
N THR A 142 16.09 3.16 5.80
CA THR A 142 15.45 2.06 6.55
C THR A 142 14.77 1.08 5.61
N GLU A 143 15.52 0.15 5.03
CA GLU A 143 15.00 -1.15 4.61
C GLU A 143 14.43 -1.84 5.85
N LEU A 144 13.13 -2.11 5.85
CA LEU A 144 12.51 -2.99 6.84
C LEU A 144 12.82 -4.41 6.38
N GLU A 145 13.70 -5.11 7.10
CA GLU A 145 13.91 -6.56 7.00
C GLU A 145 12.61 -7.37 7.14
#